data_AF-A0A919I826-F1
#
_entry.id   AF-A0A919I826-F1
#
_cell.length_a   1.000
_cell.length_b   1.000
_cell.length_c   1.000
_cell.angle_alpha   90.00
_cell.angle_beta   90.00
_cell.angle_gamma   90.00
#
_symmetry.space_group_name_H-M   'P 1'
#
loop_
_entity.id
_entity.type
_entity.pdbx_description
1 polymer ?
#
loop_
_entity_poly.entity_id
_entity_poly.type
_entity_poly.pdbx_seq_one_letter_code
_entity_poly.pdbx_strand_id
1 'polypeptide(L)'
;MNPTHAALKKIVHSKHFCHVINYAIVAFAIFVGVETLLVGSSSEKIISVIENLFLLFFTVEILLRIFAEDHPIDFFNVFKTRKIVVQGRKKTEFEVMEHGVWNCFDFLLILISIIGLFANLFAFPGFLQVGRLFRIFRIVRLLEVSDHLKEVEKRIISIIPTVFSFAVLLLILTYIYSIVGMFMFDKKVFATANFSSITDSFITLFQVMTLDNWSDVMKDIRANTSFFQPIIVELYFISFVVFTAIIAFNVFVAVMTSQVQERLESDFEKKMEGDKPADQLAGDIRLLLNEIASLRSEVSDLKRKMN
;
A
#
# COMPACT_ATOMS: atom_id res chain seq x y z
N MET A 1 -34.79 12.81 12.36
CA MET A 1 -34.12 11.56 11.92
C MET A 1 -35.19 10.48 11.86
N ASN A 2 -35.38 9.82 10.71
CA ASN A 2 -36.43 8.81 10.54
C ASN A 2 -36.12 7.59 11.45
N PRO A 3 -37.09 7.03 12.20
CA PRO A 3 -36.82 5.92 13.14
C PRO A 3 -36.29 4.66 12.43
N THR A 4 -36.66 4.47 11.17
CA THR A 4 -36.13 3.43 10.28
C THR A 4 -34.64 3.60 9.98
N HIS A 5 -34.18 4.83 9.77
CA HIS A 5 -32.77 5.14 9.52
C HIS A 5 -31.90 4.90 10.75
N ALA A 6 -32.39 5.28 11.94
CA ALA A 6 -31.68 5.03 13.20
C ALA A 6 -31.56 3.53 13.51
N ALA A 7 -32.60 2.74 13.22
CA ALA A 7 -32.57 1.28 13.35
C ALA A 7 -31.56 0.64 12.37
N LEU A 8 -31.52 1.09 11.12
CA LEU A 8 -30.57 0.62 10.12
C LEU A 8 -29.12 0.91 10.52
N LYS A 9 -28.83 2.13 10.96
CA LYS A 9 -27.50 2.54 11.45
C LYS A 9 -27.05 1.66 12.63
N LYS A 10 -27.96 1.34 13.55
CA LYS A 10 -27.69 0.44 14.68
C LYS A 10 -27.37 -0.99 14.24
N ILE A 11 -28.04 -1.49 13.20
CA ILE A 11 -27.81 -2.84 12.65
C ILE A 11 -26.44 -2.91 11.96
N VAL A 12 -26.14 -1.95 11.07
CA VAL A 12 -24.91 -1.92 10.29
C VAL A 12 -23.66 -1.76 11.17
N HIS A 13 -23.73 -0.96 12.24
CA HIS A 13 -22.62 -0.81 13.19
C HIS A 13 -22.59 -1.87 14.29
N SER A 14 -23.47 -2.89 14.23
CA SER A 14 -23.48 -3.95 15.23
C SER A 14 -22.29 -4.90 15.04
N LYS A 15 -21.70 -5.35 16.15
CA LYS A 15 -20.62 -6.35 16.11
C LYS A 15 -21.06 -7.63 15.40
N HIS A 16 -22.31 -8.06 15.57
CA HIS A 16 -22.84 -9.26 14.92
C HIS A 16 -22.85 -9.13 13.39
N PHE A 17 -23.27 -7.98 12.87
CA PHE A 17 -23.24 -7.71 11.43
C PHE A 17 -21.82 -7.82 10.88
N CYS A 18 -20.83 -7.20 11.55
CA CYS A 18 -19.43 -7.32 11.15
C CYS A 18 -18.92 -8.78 11.15
N HIS A 19 -19.25 -9.58 12.16
CA HIS A 19 -18.84 -11.00 12.19
C HIS A 19 -19.46 -11.79 11.05
N VAL A 20 -20.76 -11.58 10.75
CA VAL A 20 -21.45 -12.24 9.65
C VAL A 20 -20.76 -11.93 8.32
N ILE A 21 -20.38 -10.67 8.09
CA ILE A 21 -19.67 -10.25 6.88
C ILE A 21 -18.30 -10.92 6.80
N ASN A 22 -17.54 -10.89 7.88
CA ASN A 22 -16.22 -11.52 7.93
C ASN A 22 -16.29 -13.02 7.62
N TYR A 23 -17.27 -13.74 8.19
CA TYR A 23 -17.49 -15.15 7.86
C TYR A 23 -17.89 -15.36 6.41
N ALA A 24 -18.72 -14.48 5.84
CA ALA A 24 -19.11 -14.55 4.43
C ALA A 24 -17.91 -14.31 3.50
N ILE A 25 -17.01 -13.37 3.82
CA ILE A 25 -15.78 -13.11 3.06
C ILE A 25 -14.88 -14.34 3.08
N VAL A 26 -14.66 -14.94 4.25
CA VAL A 26 -13.84 -16.16 4.39
C VAL A 26 -14.46 -17.33 3.62
N ALA A 27 -15.77 -17.54 3.75
CA ALA A 27 -16.49 -18.58 3.01
C ALA A 27 -16.37 -18.38 1.49
N PHE A 28 -16.50 -17.13 1.02
CA PHE A 28 -16.31 -16.79 -0.39
C PHE A 28 -14.88 -17.07 -0.87
N ALA A 29 -13.86 -16.72 -0.09
CA ALA A 29 -12.47 -16.99 -0.45
C ALA A 29 -12.16 -18.49 -0.57
N ILE A 30 -12.67 -19.30 0.37
CA ILE A 30 -12.57 -20.77 0.30
C ILE A 30 -13.28 -21.28 -0.95
N PHE A 31 -14.48 -20.76 -1.22
CA PHE A 31 -15.26 -21.15 -2.39
C PHE A 31 -14.51 -20.87 -3.71
N VAL A 32 -13.88 -19.70 -3.87
CA VAL A 32 -13.07 -19.37 -5.07
C VAL A 32 -11.89 -20.34 -5.22
N GLY A 33 -11.27 -20.74 -4.12
CA GLY A 33 -10.22 -21.78 -4.13
C GLY A 33 -10.73 -23.14 -4.62
N VAL A 34 -11.92 -23.56 -4.17
CA VAL A 34 -12.57 -24.80 -4.59
C VAL A 34 -13.02 -24.73 -6.06
N GLU A 35 -13.56 -23.60 -6.51
CA GLU A 35 -13.94 -23.36 -7.91
C GLU A 35 -12.77 -23.62 -8.85
N THR A 36 -11.57 -23.14 -8.48
CA THR A 36 -10.34 -23.31 -9.27
C THR A 36 -9.97 -24.79 -9.46
N LEU A 37 -10.31 -25.66 -8.51
CA LEU A 37 -10.04 -27.11 -8.59
C LEU A 37 -11.12 -27.87 -9.38
N LEU A 38 -12.32 -27.32 -9.50
CA LEU A 38 -13.49 -27.97 -10.10
C LEU A 38 -13.80 -27.49 -11.52
N VAL A 39 -12.92 -26.68 -12.12
CA VAL A 39 -13.05 -26.15 -13.49
C VAL A 39 -13.22 -27.31 -14.48
N GLY A 40 -14.31 -27.29 -15.26
CA GLY A 40 -14.63 -28.32 -16.27
C GLY A 40 -15.43 -29.53 -15.76
N SER A 41 -15.82 -29.56 -14.48
CA SER A 41 -16.74 -30.56 -13.94
C SER A 41 -18.22 -30.22 -14.27
N SER A 42 -19.12 -31.20 -14.24
CA SER A 42 -20.56 -30.98 -14.44
C SER A 42 -21.23 -30.02 -13.43
N SER A 43 -20.47 -29.56 -12.43
CA SER A 43 -20.90 -28.66 -11.35
C SER A 43 -20.87 -27.17 -11.72
N GLU A 44 -20.48 -26.78 -12.94
CA GLU A 44 -20.39 -25.36 -13.37
C GLU A 44 -21.66 -24.55 -13.08
N LYS A 45 -22.85 -25.15 -13.28
CA LYS A 45 -24.12 -24.50 -12.98
C LYS A 45 -24.30 -24.21 -11.49
N ILE A 46 -23.91 -25.16 -10.63
CA ILE A 46 -24.01 -25.03 -9.17
C ILE A 46 -23.03 -23.95 -8.68
N ILE A 47 -21.80 -23.96 -9.21
CA ILE A 47 -20.78 -22.95 -8.92
C ILE A 47 -21.31 -21.56 -9.24
N SER A 48 -21.85 -21.36 -10.46
CA SER A 48 -22.40 -20.06 -10.87
C SER A 48 -23.57 -19.59 -9.99
N VAL A 49 -24.44 -20.51 -9.54
CA VAL A 49 -25.53 -20.17 -8.61
C VAL A 49 -24.97 -19.69 -7.28
N ILE A 50 -23.97 -20.38 -6.72
CA ILE A 50 -23.35 -20.00 -5.45
C ILE A 50 -22.63 -18.65 -5.57
N GLU A 51 -21.91 -18.40 -6.67
CA GLU A 51 -21.29 -17.10 -6.96
C GLU A 51 -22.30 -15.96 -6.98
N ASN A 52 -23.46 -16.17 -7.60
CA ASN A 52 -24.53 -15.19 -7.66
C ASN A 52 -25.15 -14.94 -6.28
N LEU A 53 -25.24 -15.97 -5.43
CA LEU A 53 -25.68 -15.82 -4.03
C LEU A 53 -24.70 -14.98 -3.21
N PHE A 54 -23.39 -15.22 -3.34
CA PHE A 54 -22.37 -14.39 -2.70
C PHE A 54 -22.41 -12.95 -3.22
N LEU A 55 -22.54 -12.75 -4.53
CA LEU A 55 -22.67 -11.42 -5.11
C LEU A 55 -23.92 -10.70 -4.58
N LEU A 56 -25.06 -11.39 -4.51
CA LEU A 56 -26.29 -10.83 -3.96
C LEU A 56 -26.08 -10.42 -2.49
N PHE A 57 -25.48 -11.30 -1.69
CA PHE A 57 -25.18 -11.02 -0.28
C PHE A 57 -24.33 -9.75 -0.13
N PHE A 58 -23.20 -9.65 -0.84
CA PHE A 58 -22.32 -8.48 -0.78
C PHE A 58 -22.96 -7.22 -1.36
N THR A 59 -23.83 -7.36 -2.35
CA THR A 59 -24.59 -6.22 -2.91
C THR A 59 -25.56 -5.66 -1.87
N VAL A 60 -26.32 -6.54 -1.21
CA VAL A 60 -27.23 -6.14 -0.13
C VAL A 60 -26.45 -5.50 1.01
N GLU A 61 -25.33 -6.09 1.40
CA GLU A 61 -24.44 -5.58 2.45
C GLU A 61 -23.97 -4.15 2.19
N ILE A 62 -23.44 -3.87 0.99
CA ILE A 62 -22.98 -2.52 0.63
C ILE A 62 -24.13 -1.54 0.49
N LEU A 63 -25.26 -1.96 -0.06
CA LEU A 63 -26.46 -1.11 -0.09
C LEU A 63 -26.91 -0.73 1.32
N LEU A 64 -26.92 -1.68 2.26
CA LEU A 64 -27.26 -1.41 3.66
C LEU A 64 -26.27 -0.41 4.29
N ARG A 65 -24.96 -0.52 4.01
CA ARG A 65 -23.96 0.44 4.48
C ARG A 65 -24.18 1.84 3.88
N ILE A 66 -24.46 1.94 2.58
CA ILE A 66 -24.73 3.22 1.90
C ILE A 66 -26.00 3.89 2.48
N PHE A 67 -27.07 3.12 2.70
CA PHE A 67 -28.33 3.65 3.24
C PHE A 67 -28.29 3.98 4.74
N ALA A 68 -27.28 3.48 5.47
CA ALA A 68 -27.07 3.81 6.89
C ALA A 68 -26.36 5.16 7.10
N GLU A 69 -25.70 5.68 6.05
CA GLU A 69 -24.99 6.96 6.08
C GLU A 69 -25.96 8.12 5.84
N ASP A 70 -25.80 9.21 6.59
CA ASP A 70 -26.70 10.36 6.52
C ASP A 70 -26.65 11.05 5.12
N HIS A 71 -25.49 11.00 4.46
CA HIS A 71 -25.34 11.33 3.05
C HIS A 71 -24.58 10.22 2.30
N PRO A 72 -25.11 9.70 1.17
CA PRO A 72 -24.47 8.62 0.40
C PRO A 72 -23.05 8.95 -0.10
N ILE A 73 -22.72 10.23 -0.24
CA ILE A 73 -21.41 10.69 -0.70
C ILE A 73 -20.36 10.53 0.41
N ASP A 74 -20.77 10.60 1.68
CA ASP A 74 -19.87 10.44 2.83
C ASP A 74 -19.32 9.01 2.90
N PHE A 75 -20.09 8.02 2.41
CA PHE A 75 -19.66 6.63 2.29
C PHE A 75 -18.42 6.47 1.38
N PHE A 76 -18.33 7.28 0.33
CA PHE A 76 -17.23 7.28 -0.64
C PHE A 76 -16.12 8.28 -0.31
N ASN A 77 -16.19 8.93 0.85
CA ASN A 77 -15.23 9.97 1.17
C ASN A 77 -13.87 9.36 1.55
N VAL A 78 -12.91 9.43 0.63
CA VAL A 78 -11.56 8.90 0.80
C VAL A 78 -10.65 9.88 1.56
N PHE A 79 -10.96 11.17 1.55
CA PHE A 79 -10.07 12.20 2.08
C PHE A 79 -10.76 13.00 3.19
N LYS A 80 -10.18 12.94 4.40
CA LYS A 80 -10.57 13.83 5.48
C LYS A 80 -9.59 14.99 5.59
N THR A 81 -10.13 16.19 5.61
CA THR A 81 -9.36 17.41 5.77
C THR A 81 -9.16 17.68 7.26
N ARG A 82 -7.95 17.46 7.78
CA ARG A 82 -7.60 17.86 9.15
C ARG A 82 -6.91 19.22 9.11
N LYS A 83 -7.47 20.21 9.81
CA LYS A 83 -6.82 21.51 10.01
C LYS A 83 -5.91 21.41 11.22
N ILE A 84 -4.60 21.47 10.99
CA ILE A 84 -3.60 21.41 12.05
C ILE A 84 -2.91 22.76 12.12
N VAL A 85 -2.73 23.30 13.32
CA VAL A 85 -1.97 24.53 13.52
C VAL A 85 -0.55 24.12 13.86
N VAL A 86 0.37 24.28 12.90
CA VAL A 86 1.79 24.00 13.10
C VAL A 86 2.53 25.34 13.05
N GLN A 87 3.23 25.69 14.14
CA GLN A 87 3.98 26.96 14.26
C GLN A 87 3.14 28.22 13.92
N GLY A 88 1.89 28.28 14.37
CA GLY A 88 1.01 29.45 14.15
C GLY A 88 0.48 29.61 12.71
N ARG A 89 0.88 28.76 11.75
CA ARG A 89 0.26 28.69 10.42
C ARG A 89 -0.77 27.56 10.39
N LYS A 90 -1.96 27.86 9.86
CA LYS A 90 -2.99 26.86 9.59
C LYS A 90 -2.52 26.02 8.40
N LYS A 91 -2.10 24.79 8.63
CA LYS A 91 -1.78 23.84 7.58
C LYS A 91 -2.93 22.85 7.46
N THR A 92 -3.38 22.66 6.23
CA THR A 92 -4.40 21.67 5.92
C THR A 92 -3.68 20.39 5.55
N GLU A 93 -3.87 19.33 6.33
CA GLU A 93 -3.33 18.00 6.04
C GLU A 93 -4.47 17.10 5.55
N PHE A 94 -4.18 16.32 4.50
CA PHE A 94 -5.11 15.35 3.93
C PHE A 94 -4.82 14.00 4.58
N GLU A 95 -5.79 13.49 5.35
CA GLU A 95 -5.74 12.18 5.97
C GLU A 95 -6.58 11.20 5.12
N VAL A 96 -5.98 10.12 4.65
CA VAL A 96 -6.69 9.09 3.87
C VAL A 96 -7.56 8.27 4.83
N MET A 97 -8.87 8.27 4.59
CA MET A 97 -9.82 7.47 5.36
C MET A 97 -9.83 6.04 4.83
N GLU A 98 -9.26 5.12 5.62
CA GLU A 98 -9.16 3.69 5.29
C GLU A 98 -10.52 3.09 4.91
N HIS A 99 -11.56 3.36 5.71
CA HIS A 99 -12.92 2.91 5.41
C HIS A 99 -13.45 3.44 4.06
N GLY A 100 -13.09 4.67 3.67
CA GLY A 100 -13.51 5.24 2.39
C GLY A 100 -12.83 4.59 1.19
N VAL A 101 -11.55 4.24 1.30
CA VAL A 101 -10.80 3.51 0.26
C VAL A 101 -11.43 2.13 0.04
N TRP A 102 -11.65 1.39 1.12
CA TRP A 102 -12.24 0.06 1.08
C TRP A 102 -13.68 0.09 0.58
N ASN A 103 -14.51 1.03 1.03
CA ASN A 103 -15.87 1.24 0.53
C ASN A 103 -15.91 1.50 -0.98
N CYS A 104 -14.98 2.33 -1.50
CA CYS A 104 -14.88 2.63 -2.93
C CYS A 104 -14.43 1.41 -3.74
N PHE A 105 -13.40 0.71 -3.26
CA PHE A 105 -12.93 -0.55 -3.85
C PHE A 105 -14.04 -1.59 -3.92
N ASP A 106 -14.76 -1.74 -2.82
CA ASP A 106 -15.85 -2.68 -2.68
C ASP A 106 -17.02 -2.39 -3.61
N PHE A 107 -17.41 -1.12 -3.70
CA PHE A 107 -18.44 -0.68 -4.63
C PHE A 107 -18.02 -0.90 -6.09
N LEU A 108 -16.76 -0.58 -6.42
CA LEU A 108 -16.21 -0.79 -7.76
C LEU A 108 -16.24 -2.28 -8.14
N LEU A 109 -15.84 -3.17 -7.23
CA LEU A 109 -15.88 -4.62 -7.46
C LEU A 109 -17.31 -5.11 -7.72
N ILE A 110 -18.30 -4.63 -6.95
CA ILE A 110 -19.70 -4.96 -7.19
C ILE A 110 -20.18 -4.42 -8.52
N LEU A 111 -19.84 -3.19 -8.87
CA LEU A 111 -20.23 -2.57 -10.13
C LEU A 111 -19.71 -3.37 -11.33
N ILE A 112 -18.41 -3.70 -11.35
CA ILE A 112 -17.79 -4.52 -12.41
C ILE A 112 -18.49 -5.88 -12.52
N SER A 113 -18.85 -6.46 -11.37
CA SER A 113 -19.49 -7.76 -11.31
C SER A 113 -20.93 -7.77 -11.84
N ILE A 114 -21.71 -6.74 -11.51
CA ILE A 114 -23.07 -6.55 -12.02
C ILE A 114 -23.02 -6.31 -13.53
N ILE A 115 -22.10 -5.47 -14.01
CA ILE A 115 -21.88 -5.26 -15.45
C ILE A 115 -21.54 -6.59 -16.14
N GLY A 116 -20.73 -7.44 -15.50
CA GLY A 116 -20.41 -8.78 -15.97
C GLY A 116 -21.61 -9.72 -16.14
N LEU A 117 -22.64 -9.61 -15.29
CA LEU A 117 -23.87 -10.41 -15.42
C LEU A 117 -24.69 -10.03 -16.66
N PHE A 118 -24.75 -8.73 -16.95
CA PHE A 118 -25.47 -8.21 -18.12
C PHE A 118 -24.63 -8.20 -19.40
N ALA A 119 -23.39 -8.72 -19.35
CA ALA A 119 -22.47 -8.72 -20.48
C ALA A 119 -23.03 -9.38 -21.75
N ASN A 120 -23.87 -10.41 -21.60
CA ASN A 120 -24.49 -11.12 -22.71
C ASN A 120 -25.55 -10.28 -23.46
N LEU A 121 -25.97 -9.14 -22.90
CA LEU A 121 -26.89 -8.19 -23.54
C LEU A 121 -26.16 -7.14 -24.39
N PHE A 122 -24.84 -7.00 -24.25
CA PHE A 122 -24.04 -6.00 -24.95
C PHE A 122 -23.23 -6.64 -26.09
N ALA A 123 -23.13 -5.95 -27.23
CA ALA A 123 -22.46 -6.42 -28.44
C ALA A 123 -20.92 -6.53 -28.35
N PHE A 124 -20.33 -6.30 -27.18
CA PHE A 124 -18.86 -6.37 -26.94
C PHE A 124 -18.48 -7.48 -25.94
N PRO A 125 -18.62 -8.77 -26.31
CA PRO A 125 -18.46 -9.89 -25.39
C PRO A 125 -17.02 -10.07 -24.86
N GLY A 126 -15.99 -9.70 -25.63
CA GLY A 126 -14.58 -9.97 -25.28
C GLY A 126 -14.06 -9.15 -24.09
N PHE A 127 -14.27 -7.83 -24.07
CA PHE A 127 -13.85 -6.97 -22.95
C PHE A 127 -14.65 -7.26 -21.68
N LEU A 128 -15.95 -7.58 -21.83
CA LEU A 128 -16.83 -7.90 -20.71
C LEU A 128 -16.56 -9.29 -20.10
N GLN A 129 -15.94 -10.21 -20.85
CA GLN A 129 -15.44 -11.47 -20.30
C GLN A 129 -14.29 -11.26 -19.32
N VAL A 130 -13.40 -10.29 -19.58
CA VAL A 130 -12.33 -9.91 -18.62
C VAL A 130 -12.93 -9.35 -17.34
N GLY A 131 -14.07 -8.65 -17.42
CA GLY A 131 -14.88 -8.22 -16.27
C GLY A 131 -15.19 -9.34 -15.27
N ARG A 132 -15.38 -10.57 -15.76
CA ARG A 132 -15.61 -11.74 -14.90
C ARG A 132 -14.36 -12.12 -14.12
N LEU A 133 -13.17 -11.98 -14.69
CA LEU A 133 -11.92 -12.26 -13.99
C LEU A 133 -11.71 -11.31 -12.82
N PHE A 134 -12.20 -10.07 -12.91
CA PHE A 134 -12.08 -9.11 -11.81
C PHE A 134 -12.81 -9.55 -10.52
N ARG A 135 -13.77 -10.48 -10.60
CA ARG A 135 -14.41 -11.05 -9.41
C ARG A 135 -13.40 -11.75 -8.49
N ILE A 136 -12.28 -12.24 -9.01
CA ILE A 136 -11.22 -12.86 -8.20
C ILE A 136 -10.60 -11.86 -7.23
N PHE A 137 -10.53 -10.57 -7.60
CA PHE A 137 -10.01 -9.52 -6.72
C PHE A 137 -10.87 -9.31 -5.46
N ARG A 138 -12.10 -9.80 -5.41
CA ARG A 138 -12.89 -9.81 -4.17
C ARG A 138 -12.20 -10.60 -3.06
N ILE A 139 -11.28 -11.52 -3.38
CA ILE A 139 -10.44 -12.19 -2.37
C ILE A 139 -9.60 -11.20 -1.56
N VAL A 140 -9.31 -10.01 -2.11
CA VAL A 140 -8.59 -8.93 -1.42
C VAL A 140 -9.37 -8.43 -0.19
N ARG A 141 -10.69 -8.59 -0.15
CA ARG A 141 -11.51 -8.32 1.06
C ARG A 141 -11.11 -9.17 2.26
N LEU A 142 -10.37 -10.28 2.08
CA LEU A 142 -9.78 -11.00 3.20
C LEU A 142 -8.89 -10.11 4.07
N LEU A 143 -8.27 -9.08 3.48
CA LEU A 143 -7.47 -8.11 4.22
C LEU A 143 -8.32 -7.33 5.23
N GLU A 144 -9.63 -7.19 5.01
CA GLU A 144 -10.53 -6.47 5.91
C GLU A 144 -11.00 -7.30 7.12
N VAL A 145 -10.82 -8.63 7.08
CA VAL A 145 -11.37 -9.57 8.08
C VAL A 145 -10.68 -9.41 9.44
N SER A 146 -9.40 -9.04 9.44
CA SER A 146 -8.58 -8.97 10.65
C SER A 146 -7.92 -7.60 10.77
N ASP A 147 -7.97 -7.03 11.98
CA ASP A 147 -7.27 -5.78 12.28
C ASP A 147 -5.76 -5.90 12.05
N HIS A 148 -5.19 -7.10 12.22
CA HIS A 148 -3.79 -7.34 11.92
C HIS A 148 -3.46 -7.23 10.43
N LEU A 149 -4.35 -7.71 9.55
CA LEU A 149 -4.14 -7.62 8.09
C LEU A 149 -4.24 -6.18 7.61
N LYS A 150 -5.16 -5.39 8.17
CA LYS A 150 -5.26 -3.94 7.93
C LYS A 150 -4.02 -3.20 8.38
N GLU A 151 -3.45 -3.57 9.53
CA GLU A 151 -2.18 -3.00 9.99
C GLU A 151 -1.02 -3.31 9.02
N VAL A 152 -0.95 -4.52 8.48
CA VAL A 152 0.07 -4.91 7.50
C VAL A 152 -0.13 -4.14 6.20
N GLU A 153 -1.35 -4.08 5.68
CA GLU A 153 -1.70 -3.30 4.49
C GLU A 153 -1.32 -1.83 4.66
N LYS A 154 -1.69 -1.21 5.78
CA LYS A 154 -1.37 0.19 6.09
C LYS A 154 0.13 0.45 6.05
N ARG A 155 0.94 -0.48 6.56
CA ARG A 155 2.41 -0.39 6.49
C ARG A 155 2.93 -0.51 5.05
N ILE A 156 2.32 -1.35 4.22
CA ILE A 156 2.69 -1.45 2.80
C ILE A 156 2.38 -0.14 2.08
N ILE A 157 1.16 0.38 2.26
CA ILE A 157 0.71 1.63 1.63
C ILE A 157 1.54 2.82 2.09
N SER A 158 1.94 2.88 3.38
CA SER A 158 2.76 3.98 3.89
C SER A 158 4.16 4.03 3.27
N ILE A 159 4.69 2.91 2.76
CA ILE A 159 6.00 2.85 2.09
C ILE A 159 5.93 3.29 0.62
N ILE A 160 4.76 3.17 -0.03
CA ILE A 160 4.59 3.47 -1.47
C ILE A 160 5.09 4.88 -1.83
N PRO A 161 4.72 5.97 -1.13
CA PRO A 161 5.20 7.31 -1.46
C PRO A 161 6.72 7.44 -1.42
N THR A 162 7.37 6.79 -0.45
CA THR A 162 8.83 6.79 -0.32
C THR A 162 9.49 6.09 -1.49
N VAL A 163 8.96 4.95 -1.93
CA VAL A 163 9.51 4.16 -3.04
C VAL A 163 9.20 4.79 -4.41
N PHE A 164 8.08 5.50 -4.53
CA PHE A 164 7.60 6.05 -5.81
C PHE A 164 8.62 6.97 -6.49
N SER A 165 9.27 7.86 -5.75
CA SER A 165 10.30 8.77 -6.30
C SER A 165 11.45 8.02 -6.96
N PHE A 166 11.87 6.90 -6.37
CA PHE A 166 12.93 6.05 -6.93
C PHE A 166 12.41 5.18 -8.08
N ALA A 167 11.17 4.72 -8.02
CA ALA A 167 10.54 4.00 -9.13
C ALA A 167 10.50 4.88 -10.40
N VAL A 168 10.15 6.16 -10.26
CA VAL A 168 10.20 7.12 -11.38
C VAL A 168 11.62 7.26 -11.92
N LEU A 169 12.64 7.33 -11.06
CA LEU A 169 14.04 7.38 -11.48
C LEU A 169 14.45 6.12 -12.28
N LEU A 170 14.07 4.93 -11.80
CA LEU A 170 14.30 3.66 -12.52
C LEU A 170 13.59 3.63 -13.87
N LEU A 171 12.34 4.12 -13.93
CA LEU A 171 11.59 4.21 -15.18
C LEU A 171 12.27 5.13 -16.20
N ILE A 172 12.75 6.30 -15.76
CA ILE A 172 13.49 7.24 -16.62
C ILE A 172 14.79 6.60 -17.12
N LEU A 173 15.57 5.97 -16.23
CA LEU A 173 16.79 5.28 -16.60
C LEU A 173 16.52 4.18 -17.63
N THR A 174 15.53 3.33 -17.37
CA THR A 174 15.14 2.22 -18.27
C THR A 174 14.66 2.75 -19.61
N TYR A 175 13.91 3.85 -19.63
CA TYR A 175 13.45 4.49 -20.87
C TYR A 175 14.63 5.00 -21.70
N ILE A 176 15.61 5.67 -21.09
CA ILE A 176 16.82 6.14 -21.78
C ILE A 176 17.59 4.95 -22.35
N TYR A 177 17.82 3.90 -21.56
CA TYR A 177 18.50 2.69 -22.01
C TYR A 177 17.72 1.97 -23.12
N SER A 178 16.39 2.00 -23.10
CA SER A 178 15.54 1.42 -24.15
C SER A 178 15.77 2.12 -25.48
N ILE A 179 15.79 3.46 -25.49
CA ILE A 179 16.08 4.24 -26.70
C ILE A 179 17.50 3.95 -27.20
N VAL A 180 18.50 3.99 -26.31
CA VAL A 180 19.89 3.71 -26.67
C VAL A 180 20.03 2.31 -27.24
N GLY A 181 19.44 1.30 -26.59
CA GLY A 181 19.48 -0.10 -27.02
C GLY A 181 18.81 -0.31 -28.38
N MET A 182 17.66 0.31 -28.63
CA MET A 182 17.02 0.25 -29.95
C MET A 182 17.92 0.74 -31.09
N PHE A 183 18.63 1.86 -30.87
CA PHE A 183 19.53 2.40 -31.88
C PHE A 183 20.84 1.60 -31.96
N MET A 184 21.35 1.13 -30.84
CA MET A 184 22.59 0.34 -30.78
C MET A 184 22.41 -1.07 -31.37
N PHE A 185 21.20 -1.62 -31.31
CA PHE A 185 20.91 -2.97 -31.78
C PHE A 185 20.01 -2.98 -33.02
N ASP A 186 20.03 -1.88 -33.81
CA ASP A 186 19.37 -1.74 -35.12
C ASP A 186 17.90 -2.17 -35.15
N LYS A 187 17.17 -1.94 -34.04
CA LYS A 187 15.77 -2.36 -33.89
C LYS A 187 15.55 -3.85 -34.18
N LYS A 188 16.51 -4.69 -33.79
CA LYS A 188 16.51 -6.13 -34.08
C LYS A 188 15.84 -6.94 -32.95
N VAL A 189 15.29 -8.09 -33.35
CA VAL A 189 14.83 -9.13 -32.45
C VAL A 189 15.93 -10.19 -32.31
N PHE A 190 16.26 -10.54 -31.07
CA PHE A 190 17.21 -11.59 -30.71
C PHE A 190 16.47 -12.80 -30.12
N ALA A 191 17.17 -13.89 -29.83
CA ALA A 191 16.54 -15.10 -29.29
C ALA A 191 16.06 -14.87 -27.85
N THR A 192 16.78 -14.05 -27.08
CA THR A 192 16.56 -13.82 -25.65
C THR A 192 16.12 -12.38 -25.33
N ALA A 193 16.07 -11.50 -26.33
CA ALA A 193 15.81 -10.08 -26.16
C ALA A 193 15.14 -9.48 -27.39
N ASN A 194 14.36 -8.41 -27.19
CA ASN A 194 13.70 -7.73 -28.29
C ASN A 194 13.95 -6.22 -28.18
N PHE A 195 14.70 -5.68 -29.14
CA PHE A 195 14.98 -4.25 -29.26
C PHE A 195 14.28 -3.58 -30.44
N SER A 196 13.26 -4.22 -31.04
CA SER A 196 12.56 -3.70 -32.22
C SER A 196 11.67 -2.49 -31.95
N SER A 197 11.11 -2.40 -30.75
CA SER A 197 10.28 -1.29 -30.30
C SER A 197 10.69 -0.79 -28.92
N ILE A 198 10.29 0.44 -28.57
CA ILE A 198 10.60 1.03 -27.25
C ILE A 198 9.99 0.17 -26.15
N THR A 199 8.76 -0.29 -26.34
CA THR A 199 8.04 -1.12 -25.37
C THR A 199 8.73 -2.47 -25.18
N ASP A 200 9.14 -3.13 -26.27
CA ASP A 200 9.82 -4.43 -26.16
C ASP A 200 11.21 -4.31 -25.54
N SER A 201 11.91 -3.22 -25.85
CA SER A 201 13.21 -2.89 -25.26
C SER A 201 13.07 -2.63 -23.77
N PHE A 202 12.00 -1.92 -23.38
CA PHE A 202 11.67 -1.67 -21.98
C PHE A 202 11.40 -2.97 -21.23
N ILE A 203 10.64 -3.91 -21.80
CA ILE A 203 10.38 -5.22 -21.19
C ILE A 203 11.67 -6.03 -21.04
N THR A 204 12.51 -6.05 -22.09
CA THR A 204 13.83 -6.72 -22.04
C THR A 204 14.69 -6.13 -20.92
N LEU A 205 14.77 -4.79 -20.82
CA LEU A 205 15.57 -4.12 -19.80
C LEU A 205 14.94 -4.24 -18.41
N PHE A 206 13.62 -4.34 -18.30
CA PHE A 206 12.94 -4.64 -17.04
C PHE A 206 13.36 -6.02 -16.52
N GLN A 207 13.41 -7.04 -17.40
CA GLN A 207 13.95 -8.36 -17.05
C GLN A 207 15.42 -8.25 -16.56
N VAL A 208 16.27 -7.57 -17.32
CA VAL A 208 17.69 -7.34 -16.96
C VAL A 208 17.83 -6.61 -15.62
N MET A 209 16.97 -5.63 -15.34
CA MET A 209 16.95 -4.87 -14.07
C MET A 209 16.67 -5.77 -12.86
N THR A 210 15.84 -6.81 -13.03
CA THR A 210 15.59 -7.82 -11.99
C THR A 210 16.72 -8.85 -11.84
N LEU A 211 17.80 -8.70 -12.62
CA LEU A 211 18.92 -9.64 -12.76
C LEU A 211 18.50 -11.02 -13.28
N ASP A 212 17.29 -11.14 -13.84
CA ASP A 212 16.84 -12.36 -14.48
C ASP A 212 17.52 -12.54 -15.83
N ASN A 213 18.25 -13.64 -15.99
CA ASN A 213 18.89 -14.07 -17.22
C ASN A 213 19.73 -13.01 -17.99
N TRP A 214 20.19 -11.95 -17.31
CA TRP A 214 20.78 -10.79 -17.96
C TRP A 214 22.08 -11.09 -18.72
N SER A 215 22.87 -12.06 -18.22
CA SER A 215 24.12 -12.46 -18.87
C SER A 215 23.88 -13.14 -20.21
N ASP A 216 22.78 -13.88 -20.34
CA ASP A 216 22.48 -14.62 -21.56
C ASP A 216 21.87 -13.71 -22.61
N VAL A 217 21.04 -12.74 -22.19
CA VAL A 217 20.63 -11.58 -23.02
C VAL A 217 21.85 -10.87 -23.62
N MET A 218 22.82 -10.52 -22.77
CA MET A 218 24.04 -9.85 -23.21
C MET A 218 24.85 -10.70 -24.21
N LYS A 219 25.03 -12.00 -23.92
CA LYS A 219 25.81 -12.91 -24.79
C LYS A 219 25.14 -13.12 -26.15
N ASP A 220 23.82 -13.28 -26.18
CA ASP A 220 23.05 -13.44 -27.41
C ASP A 220 23.20 -12.20 -28.31
N ILE A 221 23.04 -11.01 -27.75
CA ILE A 221 23.20 -9.75 -28.49
C ILE A 221 24.65 -9.58 -28.94
N ARG A 222 25.63 -9.90 -28.08
CA ARG A 222 27.06 -9.88 -28.42
C ARG A 222 27.38 -10.80 -29.60
N ALA A 223 26.79 -11.99 -29.65
CA ALA A 223 27.04 -12.96 -30.72
C ALA A 223 26.35 -12.57 -32.04
N ASN A 224 25.21 -11.88 -31.96
CA ASN A 224 24.33 -11.61 -33.10
C ASN A 224 24.31 -10.15 -33.56
N THR A 225 25.22 -9.31 -33.02
CA THR A 225 25.42 -7.91 -33.43
C THR A 225 26.77 -7.76 -34.12
N SER A 226 26.77 -7.35 -35.38
CA SER A 226 28.00 -7.15 -36.17
C SER A 226 28.46 -5.69 -36.22
N PHE A 227 27.60 -4.75 -35.81
CA PHE A 227 27.82 -3.32 -35.98
C PHE A 227 28.69 -2.70 -34.87
N PHE A 228 28.55 -3.18 -33.63
CA PHE A 228 29.29 -2.68 -32.47
C PHE A 228 30.33 -3.68 -31.99
N GLN A 229 31.45 -3.16 -31.48
CA GLN A 229 32.48 -3.97 -30.84
C GLN A 229 31.87 -4.71 -29.63
N PRO A 230 32.21 -6.00 -29.43
CA PRO A 230 31.68 -6.81 -28.32
C PRO A 230 31.80 -6.14 -26.95
N ILE A 231 32.90 -5.41 -26.72
CA ILE A 231 33.17 -4.68 -25.48
C ILE A 231 32.11 -3.60 -25.20
N ILE A 232 31.56 -2.93 -26.23
CA ILE A 232 30.57 -1.85 -26.05
C ILE A 232 29.23 -2.46 -25.63
N VAL A 233 28.86 -3.61 -26.21
CA VAL A 233 27.64 -4.36 -25.83
C VAL A 233 27.72 -4.78 -24.36
N GLU A 234 28.86 -5.32 -23.93
CA GLU A 234 29.08 -5.71 -22.54
C GLU A 234 29.00 -4.51 -21.59
N LEU A 235 29.66 -3.40 -21.95
CA LEU A 235 29.63 -2.18 -21.14
C LEU A 235 28.20 -1.61 -21.02
N TYR A 236 27.39 -1.68 -22.08
CA TYR A 236 25.99 -1.25 -22.04
C TYR A 236 25.20 -2.04 -20.98
N PHE A 237 25.27 -3.38 -20.99
CA PHE A 237 24.53 -4.20 -20.02
C PHE A 237 25.09 -4.11 -18.61
N ILE A 238 26.43 -4.13 -18.45
CA ILE A 238 27.07 -4.03 -17.15
C ILE A 238 26.78 -2.67 -16.50
N SER A 239 26.88 -1.58 -17.25
CA SER A 239 26.56 -0.24 -16.72
C SER A 239 25.09 -0.14 -16.31
N PHE A 240 24.16 -0.67 -17.12
CA PHE A 240 22.74 -0.72 -16.76
C PHE A 240 22.49 -1.48 -15.45
N VAL A 241 23.06 -2.68 -15.32
CA VAL A 241 22.96 -3.52 -14.11
C VAL A 241 23.55 -2.79 -12.90
N VAL A 242 24.71 -2.15 -13.03
CA VAL A 242 25.34 -1.39 -11.94
C VAL A 242 24.49 -0.19 -11.54
N PHE A 243 23.99 0.61 -12.48
CA PHE A 243 23.15 1.76 -12.16
C PHE A 243 21.83 1.36 -11.50
N THR A 244 21.15 0.35 -12.05
CA THR A 244 19.90 -0.15 -11.47
C THR A 244 20.10 -0.77 -10.09
N ALA A 245 21.19 -1.51 -9.87
CA ALA A 245 21.54 -2.06 -8.57
C ALA A 245 21.85 -0.97 -7.53
N ILE A 246 22.59 0.08 -7.91
CA ILE A 246 22.87 1.23 -7.02
C ILE A 246 21.57 1.94 -6.64
N ILE A 247 20.69 2.19 -7.63
CA ILE A 247 19.40 2.86 -7.35
C ILE A 247 18.54 1.99 -6.44
N ALA A 248 18.42 0.68 -6.73
CA ALA A 248 17.67 -0.26 -5.90
C ALA A 248 18.21 -0.31 -4.46
N PHE A 249 19.53 -0.34 -4.29
CA PHE A 249 20.17 -0.27 -2.97
C PHE A 249 19.87 1.04 -2.25
N ASN A 250 19.90 2.18 -2.96
CA ASN A 250 19.54 3.47 -2.38
C ASN A 250 18.08 3.54 -1.94
N VAL A 251 17.16 2.88 -2.65
CA VAL A 251 15.75 2.74 -2.20
C VAL A 251 15.69 1.98 -0.88
N PHE A 252 16.39 0.85 -0.81
CA PHE A 252 16.43 0.03 0.40
C PHE A 252 16.97 0.81 1.59
N VAL A 253 18.08 1.52 1.42
CA VAL A 253 18.64 2.40 2.46
C VAL A 253 17.64 3.48 2.86
N ALA A 254 17.04 4.18 1.91
CA ALA A 254 16.09 5.25 2.19
C ALA A 254 14.89 4.76 3.01
N VAL A 255 14.27 3.64 2.61
CA VAL A 255 13.12 3.04 3.31
C VAL A 255 13.52 2.54 4.69
N MET A 256 14.68 1.89 4.84
CA MET A 256 15.18 1.46 6.15
C MET A 256 15.43 2.65 7.07
N THR A 257 16.06 3.71 6.56
CA THR A 257 16.36 4.91 7.35
C THR A 257 15.10 5.65 7.78
N SER A 258 14.08 5.76 6.91
CA SER A 258 12.82 6.41 7.29
C SER A 258 12.09 5.63 8.38
N GLN A 259 12.07 4.29 8.30
CA GLN A 259 11.48 3.44 9.34
C GLN A 259 12.24 3.51 10.67
N VAL A 260 13.58 3.52 10.64
CA VAL A 260 14.41 3.66 11.85
C VAL A 260 14.18 5.02 12.48
N GLN A 261 14.13 6.10 11.68
CA GLN A 261 13.90 7.44 12.19
C GLN A 261 12.50 7.59 12.81
N GLU A 262 11.45 7.09 12.17
CA GLU A 262 10.09 7.10 12.71
C GLU A 262 10.02 6.35 14.06
N ARG A 263 10.70 5.21 14.18
CA ARG A 263 10.78 4.45 15.44
C ARG A 263 11.50 5.25 16.54
N LEU A 264 12.65 5.84 16.22
CA LEU A 264 13.43 6.63 17.18
C LEU A 264 12.61 7.82 17.68
N GLU A 265 11.97 8.56 16.79
CA GLU A 265 11.11 9.70 17.14
C GLU A 265 9.99 9.25 18.10
N SER A 266 9.32 8.13 17.80
CA SER A 266 8.27 7.58 18.68
C SER A 266 8.79 7.15 20.07
N ASP A 267 10.02 6.63 20.16
CA ASP A 267 10.65 6.24 21.42
C ASP A 267 11.11 7.46 22.22
N PHE A 268 11.56 8.52 21.56
CA PHE A 268 11.87 9.80 22.20
C PHE A 268 10.62 10.48 22.76
N GLU A 269 9.52 10.51 22.00
CA GLU A 269 8.24 11.06 22.46
C GLU A 269 7.72 10.31 23.70
N LYS A 270 7.70 8.97 23.68
CA LYS A 270 7.30 8.16 24.84
C LYS A 270 8.18 8.39 26.07
N LYS A 271 9.48 8.62 25.88
CA LYS A 271 10.39 8.96 26.99
C LYS A 271 10.14 10.36 27.54
N MET A 272 9.80 11.33 26.69
CA MET A 272 9.46 12.69 27.12
C MET A 272 8.09 12.77 27.79
N GLU A 273 7.10 12.00 27.34
CA GLU A 273 5.80 11.85 28.02
C GLU A 273 5.91 11.02 29.31
N GLY A 274 6.90 10.12 29.39
CA GLY A 274 7.21 9.31 30.55
C GLY A 274 8.07 9.99 31.63
N ASP A 275 8.57 11.21 31.39
CA ASP A 275 9.28 11.99 32.40
C ASP A 275 8.25 12.85 33.17
N LYS A 276 8.33 12.78 34.50
CA LYS A 276 7.26 13.12 35.47
C LYS A 276 6.42 14.37 35.09
N PRO A 277 5.09 14.39 35.37
CA PRO A 277 4.26 15.57 35.12
C PRO A 277 4.91 16.82 35.71
N ALA A 278 4.83 17.95 35.01
CA ALA A 278 5.51 19.20 35.38
C ALA A 278 5.30 19.60 36.86
N ASP A 279 4.17 19.19 37.45
CA ASP A 279 3.85 19.37 38.87
C ASP A 279 4.74 18.54 39.82
N GLN A 280 5.11 17.31 39.45
CA GLN A 280 6.08 16.49 40.20
C GLN A 280 7.50 17.01 40.05
N LEU A 281 7.91 17.42 38.85
CA LEU A 281 9.23 18.03 38.64
C LEU A 281 9.37 19.36 39.41
N ALA A 282 8.32 20.19 39.42
CA ALA A 282 8.27 21.40 40.23
C ALA A 282 8.28 21.11 41.75
N GLY A 283 7.65 20.01 42.18
CA GLY A 283 7.70 19.52 43.56
C GLY A 283 9.11 19.09 43.98
N ASP A 284 9.78 18.30 43.16
CA ASP A 284 11.15 17.82 43.40
C ASP A 284 12.15 19.00 43.43
N ILE A 285 12.00 19.99 42.55
CA ILE A 285 12.82 21.21 42.55
C ILE A 285 12.61 22.03 43.85
N ARG A 286 11.37 22.15 44.33
CA ARG A 286 11.08 22.87 45.59
C ARG A 286 11.69 22.19 46.80
N LEU A 287 11.68 20.86 46.85
CA LEU A 287 12.31 20.07 47.91
C LEU A 287 13.83 20.32 47.94
N LEU A 288 14.50 20.26 46.79
CA LEU A 288 15.93 20.52 46.69
C LEU A 288 16.31 21.95 47.07
N LEU A 289 15.51 22.94 46.68
CA LEU A 289 15.76 24.34 47.08
C LEU A 289 15.64 24.55 48.59
N ASN A 290 14.67 23.89 49.24
CA ASN A 290 14.52 23.96 50.70
C ASN A 290 15.70 23.29 51.41
N GLU A 291 16.20 22.16 50.88
CA GLU A 291 17.34 21.44 51.47
C GLU A 291 18.66 22.21 51.28
N ILE A 292 18.87 22.85 50.13
CA ILE A 292 20.01 23.78 49.93
C ILE A 292 19.92 24.96 50.90
N ALA A 293 18.71 25.50 51.13
CA ALA A 293 18.52 26.60 52.07
C ALA A 293 18.82 26.19 53.52
N SER A 294 18.39 25.01 53.95
CA SER A 294 18.68 24.48 55.29
C SER A 294 20.16 24.20 55.48
N LEU A 295 20.82 23.56 54.50
CA LEU A 295 22.26 23.29 54.54
C LEU A 295 23.08 24.60 54.60
N ARG A 296 22.66 25.62 53.86
CA ARG A 296 23.31 26.94 53.89
C ARG A 296 23.18 27.61 55.27
N SER A 297 22.03 27.47 55.92
CA SER A 297 21.83 27.96 57.29
C SER A 297 22.75 27.22 58.28
N GLU A 298 22.80 25.90 58.19
CA GLU A 298 23.59 25.05 59.08
C GLU A 298 25.10 25.34 58.94
N VAL A 299 25.60 25.52 57.71
CA VAL A 299 26.97 25.98 57.44
C VAL A 299 27.22 27.37 58.04
N SER A 300 26.25 28.28 57.97
CA SER A 300 26.40 29.62 58.55
C SER A 300 26.47 29.60 60.09
N ASP A 301 25.68 28.74 60.72
CA ASP A 301 25.68 28.56 62.18
C ASP A 301 26.95 27.88 62.68
N LEU A 302 27.47 26.89 61.93
CA LEU A 302 28.77 26.28 62.21
C LEU A 302 29.90 27.30 62.10
N LYS A 303 29.91 28.11 61.04
CA LYS A 303 30.90 29.19 60.86
C LYS A 303 30.85 30.21 62.00
N ARG A 304 29.67 30.48 62.56
CA ARG A 304 29.47 31.38 63.69
C ARG A 304 29.91 30.79 65.03
N LYS A 305 29.88 29.46 65.19
CA LYS A 305 30.40 28.74 66.37
C LYS A 305 31.92 28.55 66.35
N MET A 306 32.55 28.66 65.18
CA MET A 306 34.00 28.53 65.01
C MET A 306 34.78 29.86 65.15
N ASN A 307 34.07 30.99 65.18
CA ASN A 307 34.60 32.32 65.51
C ASN A 307 34.22 32.69 66.95
#